data_AF-A0AAX2SW40-F1
#
_entry.id   AF-A0AAX2SW40-F1
#
_cell.length_a   1.000
_cell.length_b   1.000
_cell.length_c   1.000
_cell.angle_alpha   90.00
_cell.angle_beta   90.00
_cell.angle_gamma   90.00
#
_symmetry.space_group_name_H-M   'P 1'
#
loop_
_entity.id
_entity.type
_entity.pdbx_description
1 polymer ?
#
loop_
_entity_poly.entity_id
_entity_poly.type
_entity_poly.pdbx_seq_one_letter_code
_entity_poly.pdbx_strand_id
1 'polypeptide(L)' 'MAITKAQAKATAKYKAKHPEAAKAYQARSYARRYIQKYSDIDGLDELEQLIQVRRKELGK' A
#
# COMPACT_ATOMS: atom_id res chain seq x y z
N MET A 1 2.98 18.99 -8.25
CA MET A 1 1.69 19.21 -8.95
C MET A 1 0.58 19.22 -7.90
N ALA A 2 -0.17 20.32 -7.78
CA ALA A 2 -1.31 20.42 -6.87
C ALA A 2 -2.55 19.79 -7.54
N ILE A 3 -3.25 18.92 -6.81
CA ILE A 3 -4.48 18.27 -7.27
C ILE A 3 -5.60 19.32 -7.30
N THR A 4 -6.37 19.39 -8.39
CA THR A 4 -7.49 20.34 -8.47
C THR A 4 -8.61 19.95 -7.51
N LYS A 5 -9.41 20.92 -7.04
CA LYS A 5 -10.57 20.65 -6.16
C LYS A 5 -11.54 19.62 -6.75
N ALA A 6 -11.71 19.64 -8.08
CA ALA A 6 -12.55 18.68 -8.80
C ALA A 6 -11.98 17.25 -8.74
N GLN A 7 -10.67 17.10 -8.94
CA GLN A 7 -9.98 15.81 -8.83
C GLN A 7 -10.06 15.27 -7.39
N ALA A 8 -9.84 16.12 -6.38
CA ALA A 8 -9.95 15.72 -4.97
C ALA A 8 -11.36 15.19 -4.63
N LYS A 9 -12.41 15.86 -5.13
CA LYS A 9 -13.81 15.43 -4.93
C LYS A 9 -14.11 14.12 -5.65
N ALA A 10 -13.59 13.92 -6.86
CA ALA A 10 -13.74 12.68 -7.61
C ALA A 10 -13.04 11.50 -6.92
N THR A 11 -11.81 11.70 -6.45
CA THR A 11 -11.07 10.70 -5.67
C THR A 11 -11.77 10.36 -4.36
N ALA A 12 -12.32 11.35 -3.65
CA ALA A 12 -13.08 11.12 -2.42
C ALA A 12 -14.34 10.26 -2.70
N LYS A 13 -15.07 10.56 -3.78
CA LYS A 13 -16.25 9.77 -4.19
C LYS A 13 -15.89 8.33 -4.56
N TYR A 14 -14.77 8.13 -5.24
CA TYR A 14 -14.27 6.79 -5.57
C TYR A 14 -13.87 6.00 -4.32
N LYS A 15 -13.12 6.62 -3.39
CA LYS A 15 -12.73 6.01 -2.12
C LYS A 15 -13.93 5.61 -1.27
N ALA A 16 -14.98 6.44 -1.25
CA ALA A 16 -16.21 6.14 -0.53
C ALA A 16 -16.96 4.92 -1.10
N LYS A 17 -16.89 4.70 -2.42
CA LYS A 17 -17.51 3.54 -3.09
C LYS A 17 -16.67 2.26 -3.02
N HIS A 18 -15.35 2.39 -2.89
CA HIS A 18 -14.40 1.26 -2.87
C HIS A 18 -13.48 1.34 -1.64
N PRO A 19 -14.03 1.19 -0.42
CA PRO A 19 -13.26 1.35 0.81
C PRO A 19 -12.11 0.35 0.91
N GLU A 20 -12.33 -0.91 0.51
CA GLU A 20 -11.30 -1.95 0.56
C GLU A 20 -10.13 -1.69 -0.41
N ALA A 21 -10.42 -1.24 -1.64
CA ALA A 21 -9.39 -0.86 -2.59
C ALA A 21 -8.59 0.36 -2.11
N ALA A 22 -9.25 1.32 -1.45
CA ALA A 22 -8.59 2.48 -0.87
C ALA A 22 -7.66 2.10 0.30
N LYS A 23 -8.10 1.19 1.18
CA LYS A 23 -7.27 0.64 2.27
C LYS A 23 -6.05 -0.09 1.71
N ALA A 24 -6.23 -0.96 0.72
CA ALA A 24 -5.15 -1.68 0.08
C ALA A 24 -4.11 -0.73 -0.57
N TYR A 25 -4.58 0.32 -1.24
CA TYR A 25 -3.70 1.34 -1.82
C TYR A 25 -2.89 2.09 -0.75
N GLN A 26 -3.54 2.49 0.35
CA GLN A 26 -2.89 3.18 1.45
C GLN A 26 -1.84 2.29 2.12
N ALA A 27 -2.18 1.03 2.42
CA ALA A 27 -1.26 0.05 3.00
C ALA A 27 -0.02 -0.15 2.10
N ARG A 28 -0.23 -0.28 0.78
CA ARG A 28 0.87 -0.40 -0.19
C ARG A 28 1.77 0.84 -0.22
N SER A 29 1.19 2.02 -0.10
CA SER A 29 1.94 3.27 -0.04
C SER A 29 2.81 3.35 1.21
N TYR A 30 2.27 2.95 2.36
CA TYR A 30 3.03 2.89 3.62
C TYR A 30 4.14 1.86 3.58
N ALA A 31 3.87 0.65 3.09
CA ALA A 31 4.90 -0.38 2.91
C ALA A 31 6.05 0.12 2.02
N ARG A 32 5.74 0.77 0.89
CA ARG A 32 6.76 1.36 0.01
C ARG A 32 7.59 2.43 0.74
N ARG A 33 6.93 3.31 1.48
CA ARG A 33 7.62 4.37 2.24
C ARG A 33 8.54 3.78 3.30
N TYR A 34 8.10 2.73 3.99
CA TYR A 34 8.91 2.03 4.98
C TYR A 34 10.17 1.44 4.35
N ILE A 35 10.02 0.61 3.31
CA ILE A 35 11.12 -0.02 2.58
C ILE A 35 12.14 1.01 2.03
N GLN A 36 11.66 2.18 1.60
CA GLN A 36 12.54 3.18 0.97
C GLN A 36 13.23 4.11 1.96
N LYS A 37 12.67 4.34 3.16
CA LYS A 37 13.10 5.43 4.03
C LYS A 37 13.36 5.06 5.47
N TYR A 38 12.83 3.93 5.95
CA TYR A 38 12.81 3.62 7.38
C TYR A 38 13.34 2.22 7.70
N SER A 39 13.37 1.30 6.75
CA SER A 39 13.86 -0.05 7.00
C SER A 39 15.39 -0.11 7.11
N ASP A 40 15.85 -0.91 8.06
CA ASP A 40 17.20 -1.48 8.13
C ASP A 40 17.23 -2.86 7.45
N ILE A 41 18.38 -3.53 7.47
CA ILE A 41 18.58 -4.83 6.82
C ILE A 41 17.63 -5.88 7.41
N ASP A 42 17.56 -5.97 8.75
CA ASP A 42 16.71 -6.94 9.44
C ASP A 42 15.23 -6.72 9.11
N GLY A 43 14.77 -5.45 9.09
CA GLY A 43 13.40 -5.11 8.72
C GLY A 43 13.08 -5.38 7.25
N LEU A 44 14.07 -5.38 6.36
CA LEU A 44 13.88 -5.81 4.96
C LEU A 44 13.74 -7.33 4.87
N ASP A 45 14.56 -8.08 5.61
CA ASP A 45 14.53 -9.54 5.64
C ASP A 45 13.19 -10.05 6.22
N GLU A 46 12.68 -9.44 7.28
CA GLU A 46 11.36 -9.75 7.83
C GLU A 46 10.24 -9.54 6.79
N LEU A 47 10.28 -8.43 6.06
CA LEU A 47 9.31 -8.15 5.00
C LEU A 47 9.40 -9.17 3.85
N GLU A 48 10.61 -9.58 3.49
CA GLU A 48 10.81 -10.62 2.48
C GLU A 48 10.20 -11.96 2.92
N GLN A 49 10.41 -12.37 4.18
CA GLN A 49 9.80 -13.58 4.74
C GLN A 49 8.27 -13.52 4.68
N LEU A 50 7.67 -12.40 5.08
CA LEU A 50 6.22 -12.20 5.00
C LEU A 50 5.69 -12.30 3.55
N ILE A 51 6.41 -11.75 2.58
CA ILE A 51 6.08 -11.85 1.16
C ILE A 51 6.13 -13.31 0.69
N GLN A 52 7.15 -14.06 1.08
CA GLN A 52 7.31 -15.46 0.71
C GLN A 52 6.16 -16.32 1.24
N VAL A 53 5.79 -16.14 2.52
CA VAL A 53 4.64 -16.84 3.12
C VAL A 53 3.36 -16.52 2.36
N ARG A 54 3.09 -15.23 2.11
CA ARG A 54 1.87 -14.80 1.42
C ARG A 54 1.79 -15.33 -0.02
N ARG A 55 2.91 -15.40 -0.74
CA ARG A 55 2.97 -16.00 -2.08
C ARG A 55 2.67 -17.48 -2.06
N LYS A 56 3.16 -18.22 -1.06
CA LYS A 56 2.86 -19.65 -0.89
C LYS A 56 1.39 -19.89 -0.60
N GLU A 57 0.74 -19.02 0.19
CA GLU A 57 -0.70 -19.10 0.44
C GLU A 57 -1.55 -18.81 -0.80
N LEU A 58 -1.10 -17.91 -1.66
CA LEU A 58 -1.80 -17.51 -2.89
C LEU A 58 -1.52 -18.42 -4.10
N GLY A 59 -0.41 -19.16 -4.08
CA GLY A 59 0.00 -20.09 -5.12
C GLY A 59 -0.35 -21.56 -4.85
N LYS A 60 -1.16 -21.82 -3.81
CA LYS A 60 -1.93 -23.07 -3.65
C LYS A 60 -3.24 -22.94 -4.41
#